data_AF-A0A949IIW1-F1
#
_entry.id   AF-A0A949IIW1-F1
#
_cell.length_a   1.000
_cell.length_b   1.000
_cell.length_c   1.000
_cell.angle_alpha   90.00
_cell.angle_beta   90.00
_cell.angle_gamma   90.00
#
_symmetry.space_group_name_H-M   'P 1'
#
loop_
_entity.id
_entity.type
_entity.pdbx_description
1 polymer ?
#
loop_
_entity_poly.entity_id
_entity_poly.type
_entity_poly.pdbx_seq_one_letter_code
_entity_poly.pdbx_strand_id
1 'polypeptide(L)'
;MSNEVEDFSPSAVSDGVEFFPAAFEPEPYSQGRIVAESADFYRIYVRFILAFLTDYKQLVDFRVKVITEIQKIVGKTPVEGFTKICWCAISLATDRYFADKSVLYQWDAEQEAHLKKLWFHMISRAFVPDAAARRLDISLLQSFKEQFVAAHRRDQGPLPACVECTSKCIYDYEVAQCLPTNVHSLDSVGSGEAVAKFSKSLCDRLVSSKEFNLDLSFCFSAHLLQAASVPEATQRDLIWPIRKALLDKEITA
;
A
#
# COMPACT_ATOMS: atom_id res chain seq x y z
N MET A 1 -42.79 -22.96 10.61
CA MET A 1 -41.33 -22.82 10.47
C MET A 1 -41.09 -21.45 9.91
N SER A 2 -40.87 -20.50 10.80
CA SER A 2 -40.59 -19.10 10.50
C SER A 2 -39.20 -19.05 9.89
N ASN A 3 -39.06 -18.57 8.65
CA ASN A 3 -37.78 -18.18 8.10
C ASN A 3 -37.36 -16.90 8.83
N GLU A 4 -36.60 -17.07 9.91
CA GLU A 4 -35.81 -15.98 10.47
C GLU A 4 -34.75 -15.62 9.44
N VAL A 5 -35.00 -14.53 8.73
CA VAL A 5 -33.97 -13.78 8.02
C VAL A 5 -33.00 -13.35 9.11
N GLU A 6 -31.81 -13.95 9.15
CA GLU A 6 -30.74 -13.52 10.04
C GLU A 6 -30.57 -12.01 9.86
N ASP A 7 -30.87 -11.31 10.94
CA ASP A 7 -30.73 -9.86 11.04
C ASP A 7 -29.27 -9.52 10.74
N PHE A 8 -29.04 -8.83 9.62
CA PHE A 8 -27.72 -8.42 9.16
C PHE A 8 -27.19 -7.39 10.17
N SER A 9 -26.50 -7.85 11.22
CA SER A 9 -25.83 -6.97 12.16
C SER A 9 -24.58 -6.39 11.48
N PRO A 10 -24.56 -5.09 11.13
CA PRO A 10 -23.43 -4.49 10.46
C PRO A 10 -22.37 -4.23 11.52
N SER A 11 -21.50 -5.20 11.75
CA SER A 11 -20.22 -4.92 12.40
C SER A 11 -19.45 -3.98 11.46
N ALA A 12 -19.51 -2.69 11.78
CA ALA A 12 -18.90 -1.53 11.13
C ALA A 12 -18.92 -1.55 9.58
N VAL A 13 -19.95 -0.94 8.99
CA VAL A 13 -19.90 -0.56 7.56
C VAL A 13 -18.68 0.36 7.36
N SER A 14 -17.91 0.12 6.30
CA SER A 14 -16.75 0.94 5.91
C SER A 14 -17.06 2.43 5.90
N ASP A 15 -16.09 3.27 6.30
CA ASP A 15 -16.21 4.73 6.23
C ASP A 15 -16.38 5.23 4.78
N GLY A 16 -15.98 4.43 3.80
CA GLY A 16 -16.21 4.71 2.38
C GLY A 16 -17.70 4.79 2.01
N VAL A 17 -18.61 4.31 2.86
CA VAL A 17 -20.06 4.42 2.66
C VAL A 17 -20.53 5.87 2.56
N GLU A 18 -19.87 6.81 3.24
CA GLU A 18 -20.20 8.24 3.19
C GLU A 18 -20.15 8.79 1.75
N PHE A 19 -19.25 8.25 0.92
CA PHE A 19 -18.98 8.77 -0.42
C PHE A 19 -19.80 8.09 -1.52
N PHE A 20 -20.21 6.83 -1.33
CA PHE A 20 -21.05 6.12 -2.29
C PHE A 20 -21.86 5.02 -1.62
N PRO A 21 -22.97 5.37 -0.93
CA PRO A 21 -23.74 4.42 -0.13
C PRO A 21 -24.25 3.20 -0.92
N ALA A 22 -24.65 3.40 -2.18
CA ALA A 22 -25.17 2.33 -3.03
C ALA A 22 -24.15 1.22 -3.33
N ALA A 23 -22.85 1.46 -3.09
CA ALA A 23 -21.81 0.44 -3.19
C ALA A 23 -21.85 -0.59 -2.05
N PHE A 24 -22.59 -0.30 -0.98
CA PHE A 24 -22.71 -1.15 0.21
C PHE A 24 -24.09 -1.83 0.31
N GLU A 25 -24.85 -1.83 -0.79
CA GLU A 25 -26.01 -2.72 -0.96
C GLU A 25 -25.56 -4.20 -0.93
N PRO A 26 -26.44 -5.15 -0.54
CA PRO A 26 -26.03 -6.52 -0.23
C PRO A 26 -25.22 -7.24 -1.32
N GLU A 27 -25.61 -7.10 -2.59
CA GLU A 27 -24.93 -7.77 -3.71
C GLU A 27 -23.54 -7.17 -4.00
N PRO A 28 -23.39 -5.85 -4.24
CA PRO A 28 -22.07 -5.23 -4.37
C PRO A 28 -21.17 -5.43 -3.15
N TYR A 29 -21.74 -5.39 -1.93
CA TYR A 29 -20.98 -5.61 -0.70
C TYR A 29 -20.40 -7.02 -0.63
N SER A 30 -21.21 -8.03 -0.92
CA SER A 30 -20.76 -9.43 -0.93
C SER A 30 -19.58 -9.64 -1.89
N GLN A 31 -19.69 -9.11 -3.11
CA GLN A 31 -18.62 -9.20 -4.11
C GLN A 31 -17.41 -8.34 -3.77
N GLY A 32 -17.62 -7.12 -3.27
CA GLY A 32 -16.57 -6.23 -2.81
C GLY A 32 -15.76 -6.83 -1.67
N ARG A 33 -16.40 -7.55 -0.74
CA ARG A 33 -15.74 -8.28 0.34
C ARG A 33 -14.86 -9.42 -0.19
N ILE A 34 -15.36 -10.24 -1.11
CA ILE A 34 -14.56 -11.32 -1.74
C ILE A 34 -13.28 -10.75 -2.37
N VAL A 35 -13.39 -9.60 -3.04
CA VAL A 35 -12.25 -8.92 -3.64
C VAL A 35 -11.29 -8.39 -2.57
N ALA A 36 -11.79 -7.73 -1.53
CA ALA A 36 -10.99 -7.17 -0.44
C ALA A 36 -10.24 -8.24 0.38
N GLU A 37 -10.82 -9.44 0.49
CA GLU A 37 -10.21 -10.60 1.16
C GLU A 37 -9.12 -11.28 0.32
N SER A 38 -9.05 -11.01 -1.00
CA SER A 38 -8.00 -11.54 -1.87
C SER A 38 -6.62 -10.95 -1.51
N ALA A 39 -5.67 -11.82 -1.21
CA ALA A 39 -4.28 -11.42 -0.93
C ALA A 39 -3.62 -10.70 -2.12
N ASP A 40 -3.93 -11.11 -3.34
CA ASP A 40 -3.39 -10.49 -4.56
C ASP A 40 -3.96 -9.08 -4.75
N PHE A 41 -5.26 -8.90 -4.53
CA PHE A 41 -5.88 -7.58 -4.57
C PHE A 41 -5.32 -6.67 -3.48
N TYR A 42 -5.23 -7.17 -2.25
CA TYR A 42 -4.69 -6.39 -1.13
C TYR A 42 -3.26 -5.93 -1.41
N ARG A 43 -2.40 -6.80 -1.96
CA ARG A 43 -1.06 -6.44 -2.39
C ARG A 43 -1.05 -5.35 -3.45
N ILE A 44 -1.95 -5.41 -4.45
CA ILE A 44 -2.08 -4.35 -5.46
C ILE A 44 -2.57 -3.04 -4.83
N TYR A 45 -3.48 -3.10 -3.87
CA TYR A 45 -3.97 -1.94 -3.15
C TYR A 45 -2.87 -1.28 -2.31
N VAL A 46 -2.06 -2.05 -1.57
CA VAL A 46 -0.92 -1.50 -0.83
C VAL A 46 0.11 -0.87 -1.78
N ARG A 47 0.38 -1.51 -2.92
CA ARG A 47 1.23 -0.93 -3.98
C ARG A 47 0.70 0.38 -4.53
N PHE A 48 -0.62 0.53 -4.62
CA PHE A 48 -1.26 1.77 -5.07
C PHE A 48 -0.96 2.92 -4.11
N ILE A 49 -1.08 2.69 -2.80
CA ILE A 49 -0.70 3.69 -1.78
C ILE A 49 0.79 3.98 -1.83
N LEU A 50 1.64 2.94 -1.87
CA LEU A 50 3.10 3.11 -1.99
C LEU A 50 3.46 3.97 -3.21
N ALA A 51 2.87 3.67 -4.37
CA ALA A 51 3.10 4.42 -5.59
C ALA A 51 2.70 5.89 -5.43
N PHE A 52 1.54 6.17 -4.83
CA PHE A 52 1.11 7.53 -4.51
C PHE A 52 2.09 8.26 -3.57
N LEU A 53 2.61 7.58 -2.53
CA LEU A 53 3.56 8.18 -1.58
C LEU A 53 4.87 8.59 -2.26
N THR A 54 5.27 7.88 -3.32
CA THR A 54 6.45 8.25 -4.11
C THR A 54 6.15 9.35 -5.13
N ASP A 55 5.10 9.19 -5.94
CA ASP A 55 4.68 10.13 -6.98
C ASP A 55 3.14 10.20 -7.01
N TYR A 56 2.58 11.35 -6.62
CA TYR A 56 1.13 11.52 -6.54
C TYR A 56 0.42 11.38 -7.91
N LYS A 57 1.14 11.52 -9.03
CA LYS A 57 0.58 11.30 -10.37
C LYS A 57 0.14 9.84 -10.59
N GLN A 58 0.72 8.91 -9.82
CA GLN A 58 0.37 7.49 -9.87
C GLN A 58 -1.08 7.23 -9.44
N LEU A 59 -1.78 8.17 -8.80
CA LEU A 59 -3.21 8.02 -8.49
C LEU A 59 -4.06 7.69 -9.72
N VAL A 60 -3.73 8.29 -10.87
CA VAL A 60 -4.45 8.07 -12.12
C VAL A 60 -4.00 6.77 -12.80
N ASP A 61 -2.68 6.55 -12.87
CA ASP A 61 -2.09 5.45 -13.61
C ASP A 61 -2.37 4.08 -12.96
N PHE A 62 -2.40 4.02 -11.62
CA PHE A 62 -2.68 2.78 -10.90
C PHE A 62 -4.15 2.40 -10.85
N ARG A 63 -5.08 3.34 -11.11
CA ARG A 63 -6.52 3.05 -11.17
C ARG A 63 -6.83 1.89 -12.10
N VAL A 64 -6.18 1.85 -13.27
CA VAL A 64 -6.36 0.79 -14.26
C VAL A 64 -5.91 -0.56 -13.70
N LYS A 65 -4.79 -0.61 -12.96
CA LYS A 65 -4.28 -1.84 -12.35
C LYS A 65 -5.24 -2.38 -11.29
N VAL A 66 -5.75 -1.50 -10.42
CA VAL A 66 -6.75 -1.85 -9.41
C VAL A 66 -8.00 -2.41 -10.07
N ILE A 67 -8.61 -1.67 -11.01
CA ILE A 67 -9.81 -2.11 -11.74
C ILE A 67 -9.60 -3.45 -12.45
N THR A 68 -8.45 -3.63 -13.10
CA THR A 68 -8.12 -4.87 -13.82
C THR A 68 -8.10 -6.06 -12.87
N GLU A 69 -7.57 -5.91 -11.66
CA GLU A 69 -7.54 -7.01 -10.69
C GLU A 69 -8.93 -7.35 -10.17
N ILE A 70 -9.73 -6.34 -9.84
CA ILE A 70 -11.12 -6.53 -9.42
C ILE A 70 -11.88 -7.30 -10.49
N GLN A 71 -11.73 -6.91 -11.76
CA GLN A 71 -12.37 -7.53 -12.92
C GLN A 71 -11.98 -9.01 -13.09
N LYS A 72 -10.75 -9.41 -12.73
CA LYS A 72 -10.34 -10.83 -12.76
C LYS A 72 -11.04 -11.65 -11.69
N ILE A 73 -11.22 -11.09 -10.48
CA ILE A 73 -11.81 -11.78 -9.34
C ILE A 73 -13.32 -11.94 -9.52
N VAL A 74 -14.01 -10.87 -9.93
CA VAL A 74 -15.49 -10.89 -10.01
C VAL A 74 -16.05 -11.39 -11.35
N GLY A 75 -15.24 -11.41 -12.41
CA GLY A 75 -15.70 -11.80 -13.74
C GLY A 75 -16.69 -10.80 -14.34
N LYS A 76 -17.49 -11.22 -15.34
CA LYS A 76 -18.34 -10.32 -16.12
C LYS A 76 -19.49 -9.76 -15.26
N THR A 77 -19.47 -8.45 -15.04
CA THR A 77 -20.51 -7.71 -14.32
C THR A 77 -20.96 -6.50 -15.14
N PRO A 78 -22.25 -6.11 -15.12
CA PRO A 78 -22.70 -4.84 -15.69
C PRO A 78 -21.91 -3.64 -15.13
N VAL A 79 -21.67 -2.60 -15.94
CA VAL A 79 -20.79 -1.47 -15.59
C VAL A 79 -21.20 -0.78 -14.28
N GLU A 80 -22.50 -0.61 -14.05
CA GLU A 80 -23.02 0.01 -12.83
C GLU A 80 -22.70 -0.82 -11.58
N GLY A 81 -23.02 -2.12 -11.62
CA GLY A 81 -22.67 -3.06 -10.55
C GLY A 81 -21.16 -3.14 -10.33
N PHE A 82 -20.38 -3.14 -11.42
CA PHE A 82 -18.93 -3.19 -11.34
C PHE A 82 -18.32 -1.97 -10.64
N THR A 83 -18.87 -0.77 -10.88
CA THR A 83 -18.38 0.45 -10.22
C THR A 83 -18.65 0.43 -8.72
N LYS A 84 -19.84 -0.05 -8.31
CA LYS A 84 -20.21 -0.27 -6.91
C LYS A 84 -19.26 -1.26 -6.22
N ILE A 85 -18.98 -2.40 -6.86
CA ILE A 85 -18.02 -3.41 -6.37
C ILE A 85 -16.62 -2.80 -6.22
N CYS A 86 -16.17 -2.03 -7.21
CA CYS A 86 -14.85 -1.39 -7.16
C CYS A 86 -14.72 -0.49 -5.93
N TRP A 87 -15.70 0.39 -5.71
CA TRP A 87 -15.67 1.28 -4.55
C TRP A 87 -15.74 0.51 -3.23
N CYS A 88 -16.61 -0.50 -3.14
CA CYS A 88 -16.73 -1.32 -1.94
C CYS A 88 -15.40 -2.03 -1.61
N ALA A 89 -14.79 -2.72 -2.57
CA ALA A 89 -13.54 -3.43 -2.38
C ALA A 89 -12.38 -2.50 -1.97
N ILE A 90 -12.26 -1.34 -2.61
CA ILE A 90 -11.25 -0.33 -2.28
C ILE A 90 -11.49 0.23 -0.87
N SER A 91 -12.74 0.44 -0.48
CA SER A 91 -13.06 0.99 0.83
C SER A 91 -12.76 0.01 1.96
N LEU A 92 -13.12 -1.26 1.79
CA LEU A 92 -12.76 -2.32 2.74
C LEU A 92 -11.24 -2.52 2.85
N ALA A 93 -10.51 -2.46 1.73
CA ALA A 93 -9.06 -2.52 1.75
C ALA A 93 -8.44 -1.26 2.39
N THR A 94 -9.07 -0.10 2.22
CA THR A 94 -8.69 1.14 2.89
C THR A 94 -8.81 0.99 4.41
N ASP A 95 -9.96 0.54 4.91
CA ASP A 95 -10.16 0.37 6.35
C ASP A 95 -9.14 -0.60 6.94
N ARG A 96 -8.93 -1.76 6.29
CA ARG A 96 -7.89 -2.71 6.70
C ARG A 96 -6.50 -2.06 6.76
N TYR A 97 -6.12 -1.35 5.70
CA TYR A 97 -4.82 -0.72 5.61
C TYR A 97 -4.58 0.31 6.73
N PHE A 98 -5.56 1.18 6.98
CA PHE A 98 -5.45 2.20 8.01
C PHE A 98 -5.51 1.61 9.42
N ALA A 99 -6.32 0.57 9.66
CA ALA A 99 -6.34 -0.16 10.92
C ALA A 99 -5.00 -0.85 11.20
N ASP A 100 -4.45 -1.57 10.22
CA ASP A 100 -3.15 -2.23 10.34
C ASP A 100 -2.02 -1.22 10.60
N LYS A 101 -2.02 -0.09 9.88
CA LYS A 101 -1.05 0.99 10.11
C LYS A 101 -1.25 1.67 11.46
N SER A 102 -2.49 1.89 11.88
CA SER A 102 -2.80 2.49 13.17
C SER A 102 -2.19 1.66 14.31
N VAL A 103 -2.30 0.34 14.24
CA VAL A 103 -1.63 -0.57 15.19
C VAL A 103 -0.11 -0.48 15.09
N LEU A 104 0.46 -0.56 13.89
CA LEU A 104 1.92 -0.58 13.67
C LEU A 104 2.60 0.73 14.10
N TYR A 105 1.95 1.87 13.85
CA TYR A 105 2.49 3.20 14.13
C TYR A 105 1.90 3.83 15.40
N GLN A 106 1.07 3.08 16.12
CA GLN A 106 0.36 3.49 17.33
C GLN A 106 -0.38 4.81 17.13
N TRP A 107 -1.13 4.94 16.03
CA TRP A 107 -1.99 6.08 15.82
C TRP A 107 -3.14 6.03 16.82
N ASP A 108 -3.53 7.20 17.32
CA ASP A 108 -4.78 7.31 18.05
C ASP A 108 -5.96 7.29 17.06
N ALA A 109 -7.17 7.01 17.59
CA ALA A 109 -8.37 6.87 16.76
C ALA A 109 -8.70 8.16 15.97
N GLU A 110 -8.37 9.33 16.52
CA GLU A 110 -8.58 10.61 15.84
C GLU A 110 -7.64 10.76 14.63
N GLN A 111 -6.35 10.45 14.82
CA GLN A 111 -5.35 10.47 13.75
C GLN A 111 -5.67 9.48 12.64
N GLU A 112 -6.07 8.24 12.99
CA GLU A 112 -6.49 7.24 12.02
C GLU A 112 -7.71 7.73 11.21
N ALA A 113 -8.77 8.17 11.89
CA ALA A 113 -9.99 8.64 11.24
C ALA A 113 -9.73 9.84 10.32
N HIS A 114 -8.90 10.79 10.77
CA HIS A 114 -8.52 11.97 9.98
C HIS A 114 -7.77 11.61 8.70
N LEU A 115 -6.69 10.82 8.81
CA LEU A 115 -5.91 10.41 7.63
C LEU A 115 -6.75 9.57 6.67
N LYS A 116 -7.55 8.65 7.21
CA LYS A 116 -8.43 7.80 6.42
C LYS A 116 -9.50 8.62 5.68
N LYS A 117 -10.11 9.60 6.34
CA LYS A 117 -11.09 10.52 5.71
C LYS A 117 -10.46 11.34 4.58
N LEU A 118 -9.24 11.86 4.78
CA LEU A 118 -8.52 12.58 3.74
C LEU A 118 -8.22 11.67 2.54
N TRP A 119 -7.80 10.43 2.80
CA TRP A 119 -7.57 9.45 1.74
C TRP A 119 -8.83 9.19 0.93
N PHE A 120 -9.96 8.87 1.59
CA PHE A 120 -11.25 8.67 0.92
C PHE A 120 -11.70 9.88 0.10
N HIS A 121 -11.50 11.10 0.61
CA HIS A 121 -11.82 12.32 -0.13
C HIS A 121 -11.03 12.43 -1.44
N MET A 122 -9.76 12.00 -1.45
CA MET A 122 -8.95 12.00 -2.67
C MET A 122 -9.36 10.88 -3.63
N ILE A 123 -9.47 9.64 -3.15
CA ILE A 123 -9.71 8.49 -4.04
C ILE A 123 -11.14 8.44 -4.56
N SER A 124 -12.13 8.98 -3.84
CA SER A 124 -13.52 9.05 -4.32
C SER A 124 -13.64 9.80 -5.65
N ARG A 125 -12.79 10.81 -5.89
CA ARG A 125 -12.74 11.55 -7.16
C ARG A 125 -12.33 10.68 -8.36
N ALA A 126 -11.61 9.60 -8.12
CA ALA A 126 -11.15 8.67 -9.15
C ALA A 126 -12.09 7.47 -9.34
N PHE A 127 -12.80 7.04 -8.31
CA PHE A 127 -13.56 5.77 -8.32
C PHE A 127 -15.08 5.93 -8.22
N VAL A 128 -15.59 7.06 -7.71
CA VAL A 128 -17.04 7.29 -7.54
C VAL A 128 -17.62 8.05 -8.75
N PRO A 129 -18.78 7.63 -9.31
CA PRO A 129 -19.50 8.38 -10.34
C PRO A 129 -19.86 9.80 -9.88
N ASP A 130 -19.88 10.75 -10.81
CA ASP A 130 -20.40 12.12 -10.59
C ASP A 130 -19.76 12.95 -9.46
N ALA A 131 -18.54 12.62 -9.03
CA ALA A 131 -17.76 13.52 -8.20
C ALA A 131 -17.59 14.87 -8.94
N ALA A 132 -18.31 15.90 -8.49
CA ALA A 132 -18.56 17.19 -9.17
C ALA A 132 -17.29 17.94 -9.66
N ALA A 133 -16.11 17.51 -9.22
CA ALA A 133 -14.84 17.80 -9.88
C ALA A 133 -13.95 16.55 -9.85
N ARG A 134 -13.63 15.99 -11.04
CA ARG A 134 -12.58 14.96 -11.19
C ARG A 134 -11.15 15.52 -11.05
N ARG A 135 -11.02 16.83 -10.88
CA ARG A 135 -9.73 17.49 -10.66
C ARG A 135 -9.39 17.42 -9.18
N LEU A 136 -8.26 16.79 -8.88
CA LEU A 136 -7.65 16.81 -7.55
C LEU A 136 -6.78 18.06 -7.42
N ASP A 137 -6.95 18.78 -6.32
CA ASP A 137 -6.08 19.90 -5.97
C ASP A 137 -4.70 19.37 -5.57
N ILE A 138 -3.65 19.85 -6.23
CA ILE A 138 -2.27 19.45 -5.92
C ILE A 138 -1.88 19.80 -4.48
N SER A 139 -2.42 20.89 -3.92
CA SER A 139 -2.16 21.29 -2.54
C SER A 139 -2.74 20.29 -1.54
N LEU A 140 -3.90 19.69 -1.86
CA LEU A 140 -4.49 18.62 -1.05
C LEU A 140 -3.62 17.35 -1.10
N LEU A 141 -3.12 16.98 -2.27
CA LEU A 141 -2.23 15.81 -2.43
C LEU A 141 -0.93 15.98 -1.64
N GLN A 142 -0.33 17.16 -1.72
CA GLN A 142 0.89 17.51 -0.98
C GLN A 142 0.64 17.52 0.53
N SER A 143 -0.41 18.20 0.97
CA SER A 143 -0.81 18.27 2.39
C SER A 143 -1.09 16.89 2.98
N PHE A 144 -1.79 16.01 2.24
CA PHE A 144 -1.99 14.63 2.68
C PHE A 144 -0.65 13.91 2.82
N LYS A 145 0.23 13.96 1.81
CA LYS A 145 1.53 13.29 1.87
C LYS A 145 2.37 13.76 3.06
N GLU A 146 2.39 15.06 3.33
CA GLU A 146 3.10 15.63 4.47
C GLU A 146 2.53 15.16 5.81
N GLN A 147 1.22 15.21 5.99
CA GLN A 147 0.54 14.75 7.20
C GLN A 147 0.69 13.24 7.40
N PHE A 148 0.56 12.47 6.32
CA PHE A 148 0.75 11.03 6.33
C PHE A 148 2.18 10.72 6.75
N VAL A 149 3.20 11.30 6.11
CA VAL A 149 4.61 11.10 6.50
C VAL A 149 4.88 11.55 7.94
N ALA A 150 4.28 12.65 8.40
CA ALA A 150 4.42 13.12 9.77
C ALA A 150 3.86 12.11 10.80
N ALA A 151 2.76 11.43 10.47
CA ALA A 151 2.17 10.39 11.31
C ALA A 151 3.09 9.16 11.48
N HIS A 152 4.02 8.94 10.55
CA HIS A 152 4.98 7.83 10.61
C HIS A 152 6.23 8.17 11.44
N ARG A 153 6.33 9.39 11.98
CA ARG A 153 7.51 9.85 12.72
C ARG A 153 7.51 9.49 14.21
N ARG A 154 6.51 8.78 14.75
CA ARG A 154 6.61 8.19 16.12
C ARG A 154 7.74 7.14 16.13
N ASP A 155 8.38 6.89 17.27
CA ASP A 155 9.64 6.12 17.45
C ASP A 155 9.62 4.70 16.83
N GLN A 156 9.73 4.62 15.51
CA GLN A 156 10.00 3.39 14.80
C GLN A 156 11.49 3.15 14.87
N GLY A 157 11.88 2.30 15.80
CA GLY A 157 13.24 1.83 15.93
C GLY A 157 13.74 1.25 14.61
N PRO A 158 15.05 1.26 14.38
CA PRO A 158 15.61 0.67 13.18
C PRO A 158 15.25 -0.82 13.14
N LEU A 159 14.88 -1.34 11.97
CA LEU A 159 15.00 -2.78 11.72
C LEU A 159 16.42 -3.22 12.11
N PRO A 160 16.67 -4.46 12.57
CA PRO A 160 18.02 -4.92 12.89
C PRO A 160 19.02 -4.71 11.73
N ALA A 161 18.51 -4.78 10.50
CA ALA A 161 19.19 -4.42 9.24
C ALA A 161 19.23 -2.91 8.93
N CYS A 162 18.91 -2.01 9.86
CA CYS A 162 18.73 -0.58 9.59
C CYS A 162 19.25 0.30 10.74
N VAL A 163 20.14 -0.18 11.60
CA VAL A 163 20.60 0.57 12.80
C VAL A 163 21.05 2.01 12.50
N GLU A 164 21.51 2.29 11.27
CA GLU A 164 21.95 3.62 10.80
C GLU A 164 20.96 4.30 9.82
N CYS A 165 19.77 3.74 9.63
CA CYS A 165 18.70 4.35 8.86
C CYS A 165 18.07 5.47 9.69
N THR A 166 18.63 6.67 9.59
CA THR A 166 18.06 7.89 10.18
C THR A 166 16.67 8.23 9.62
N SER A 167 16.31 7.63 8.48
CA SER A 167 14.98 7.64 7.89
C SER A 167 14.13 6.58 8.60
N LYS A 168 13.34 7.01 9.59
CA LYS A 168 12.22 6.23 10.17
C LYS A 168 11.51 5.51 9.02
N CYS A 169 11.39 4.19 9.05
CA CYS A 169 11.01 3.38 7.88
C CYS A 169 9.55 3.65 7.44
N ILE A 170 9.29 4.79 6.81
CA ILE A 170 7.96 5.26 6.39
C ILE A 170 7.25 4.32 5.41
N TYR A 171 8.00 3.39 4.82
CA TYR A 171 7.54 2.39 3.86
C TYR A 171 7.52 0.96 4.43
N ASP A 172 7.83 0.77 5.72
CA ASP A 172 7.98 -0.55 6.37
C ASP A 172 6.77 -1.45 6.10
N TYR A 173 5.58 -0.91 6.36
CA TYR A 173 4.33 -1.63 6.12
C TYR A 173 4.16 -1.97 4.65
N GLU A 174 4.30 -0.99 3.75
CA GLU A 174 4.09 -1.20 2.32
C GLU A 174 5.05 -2.25 1.76
N VAL A 175 6.32 -2.13 2.11
CA VAL A 175 7.38 -3.03 1.66
C VAL A 175 7.11 -4.43 2.16
N ALA A 176 6.81 -4.61 3.45
CA ALA A 176 6.47 -5.92 4.02
C ALA A 176 5.32 -6.61 3.28
N GLN A 177 4.27 -5.88 2.90
CA GLN A 177 3.15 -6.43 2.12
C GLN A 177 3.50 -6.69 0.65
N CYS A 178 4.50 -5.99 0.09
CA CYS A 178 4.88 -6.08 -1.31
C CYS A 178 6.01 -7.08 -1.60
N LEU A 179 6.69 -7.62 -0.58
CA LEU A 179 7.78 -8.57 -0.77
C LEU A 179 7.32 -9.80 -1.58
N PRO A 180 8.16 -10.31 -2.51
CA PRO A 180 7.87 -11.57 -3.18
C PRO A 180 7.80 -12.70 -2.15
N THR A 181 6.88 -13.66 -2.36
CA THR A 181 6.68 -14.80 -1.43
C THR A 181 7.82 -15.81 -1.43
N ASN A 182 8.63 -15.83 -2.50
CA ASN A 182 9.76 -16.75 -2.67
C ASN A 182 11.09 -15.98 -2.63
N VAL A 183 11.54 -15.62 -1.42
CA VAL A 183 12.81 -14.90 -1.19
C VAL A 183 14.02 -15.84 -1.09
N HIS A 184 13.81 -17.16 -1.24
CA HIS A 184 14.82 -18.22 -1.08
C HIS A 184 16.01 -18.18 -2.07
N SER A 185 16.15 -17.17 -2.93
CA SER A 185 17.30 -17.03 -3.83
C SER A 185 18.42 -16.13 -3.29
N LEU A 186 18.24 -15.47 -2.13
CA LEU A 186 19.28 -14.64 -1.53
C LEU A 186 20.44 -15.47 -0.93
N ASP A 187 20.27 -16.77 -0.71
CA ASP A 187 21.33 -17.68 -0.23
C ASP A 187 22.55 -17.74 -1.16
N SER A 188 22.40 -17.26 -2.41
CA SER A 188 23.48 -17.16 -3.40
C SER A 188 24.05 -15.74 -3.56
N VAL A 189 23.49 -14.75 -2.89
CA VAL A 189 23.79 -13.32 -3.09
C VAL A 189 24.96 -12.93 -2.18
N GLY A 190 26.15 -13.30 -2.62
CA GLY A 190 27.40 -13.12 -1.87
C GLY A 190 27.90 -11.67 -1.74
N SER A 191 27.11 -10.64 -2.07
CA SER A 191 27.53 -9.24 -1.90
C SER A 191 26.36 -8.26 -1.70
N GLY A 192 26.60 -7.20 -0.94
CA GLY A 192 25.63 -6.11 -0.76
C GLY A 192 25.26 -5.39 -2.06
N GLU A 193 26.13 -5.40 -3.07
CA GLU A 193 25.84 -4.84 -4.39
C GLU A 193 24.72 -5.60 -5.12
N ALA A 194 24.72 -6.92 -5.02
CA ALA A 194 23.70 -7.73 -5.67
C ALA A 194 22.34 -7.60 -4.97
N VAL A 195 22.32 -7.46 -3.64
CA VAL A 195 21.11 -7.09 -2.88
C VAL A 195 20.61 -5.71 -3.34
N ALA A 196 21.49 -4.70 -3.41
CA ALA A 196 21.13 -3.36 -3.86
C ALA A 196 20.51 -3.34 -5.27
N LYS A 197 21.12 -4.04 -6.23
CA LYS A 197 20.59 -4.16 -7.61
C LYS A 197 19.22 -4.82 -7.64
N PHE A 198 19.03 -5.89 -6.88
CA PHE A 198 17.74 -6.57 -6.82
C PHE A 198 16.66 -5.71 -6.17
N SER A 199 16.96 -5.04 -5.05
CA SER A 199 16.05 -4.12 -4.37
C SER A 199 15.66 -2.93 -5.23
N LYS A 200 16.60 -2.33 -5.97
CA LYS A 200 16.30 -1.29 -6.95
C LYS A 200 15.37 -1.81 -8.03
N SER A 201 15.68 -2.96 -8.63
CA SER A 201 14.83 -3.57 -9.67
C SER A 201 13.40 -3.87 -9.16
N LEU A 202 13.26 -4.28 -7.89
CA LEU A 202 11.96 -4.43 -7.25
C LEU A 202 11.25 -3.09 -7.10
N CYS A 203 11.93 -2.06 -6.57
CA CYS A 203 11.39 -0.71 -6.43
C CYS A 203 10.87 -0.17 -7.78
N ASP A 204 11.70 -0.23 -8.82
CA ASP A 204 11.38 0.26 -10.17
C ASP A 204 10.14 -0.46 -10.74
N ARG A 205 10.06 -1.79 -10.60
CA ARG A 205 8.92 -2.59 -11.06
C ARG A 205 7.64 -2.34 -10.27
N LEU A 206 7.75 -2.17 -8.95
CA LEU A 206 6.59 -2.11 -8.07
C LEU A 206 5.90 -0.76 -8.13
N VAL A 207 6.67 0.32 -8.17
CA VAL A 207 6.21 1.70 -8.07
C VAL A 207 6.07 2.38 -9.43
N SER A 208 6.79 1.91 -10.47
CA SER A 208 6.80 2.56 -11.80
C SER A 208 7.23 4.04 -11.76
N SER A 209 8.03 4.42 -10.76
CA SER A 209 8.58 5.78 -10.63
C SER A 209 9.63 6.03 -11.72
N LYS A 210 9.63 7.24 -12.29
CA LYS A 210 10.71 7.69 -13.18
C LYS A 210 11.97 8.08 -12.43
N GLU A 211 11.84 8.41 -11.15
CA GLU A 211 12.94 8.81 -10.29
C GLU A 211 13.28 7.70 -9.30
N PHE A 212 14.58 7.42 -9.17
CA PHE A 212 15.09 6.45 -8.22
C PHE A 212 14.81 6.90 -6.78
N ASN A 213 14.12 6.06 -6.01
CA ASN A 213 13.87 6.29 -4.59
C ASN A 213 14.85 5.46 -3.75
N LEU A 214 15.90 6.13 -3.26
CA LEU A 214 16.95 5.53 -2.45
C LEU A 214 16.40 4.92 -1.16
N ASP A 215 15.59 5.66 -0.41
CA ASP A 215 15.06 5.22 0.88
C ASP A 215 14.15 4.00 0.73
N LEU A 216 13.31 3.97 -0.32
CA LEU A 216 12.46 2.83 -0.62
C LEU A 216 13.27 1.59 -1.05
N SER A 217 14.26 1.78 -1.92
CA SER A 217 15.15 0.68 -2.34
C SER A 217 15.98 0.13 -1.18
N PHE A 218 16.39 1.01 -0.26
CA PHE A 218 17.08 0.61 0.96
C PHE A 218 16.13 -0.15 1.91
N CYS A 219 14.90 0.31 2.08
CA CYS A 219 13.86 -0.39 2.85
C CYS A 219 13.59 -1.80 2.29
N PHE A 220 13.42 -1.94 0.96
CA PHE A 220 13.33 -3.27 0.32
C PHE A 220 14.51 -4.16 0.66
N SER A 221 15.73 -3.62 0.65
CA SER A 221 16.93 -4.40 0.97
C SER A 221 16.91 -4.95 2.39
N ALA A 222 16.52 -4.13 3.38
CA ALA A 222 16.42 -4.56 4.77
C ALA A 222 15.38 -5.67 4.96
N HIS A 223 14.19 -5.50 4.38
CA HIS A 223 13.13 -6.50 4.44
C HIS A 223 13.48 -7.80 3.71
N LEU A 224 14.22 -7.71 2.60
CA LEU A 224 14.70 -8.88 1.88
C LEU A 224 15.70 -9.70 2.69
N LEU A 225 16.66 -9.04 3.34
CA LEU A 225 17.61 -9.70 4.24
C LEU A 225 16.89 -10.40 5.40
N GLN A 226 15.88 -9.74 5.97
CA GLN A 226 15.05 -10.32 7.04
C GLN A 226 14.23 -11.52 6.53
N ALA A 227 13.55 -11.39 5.39
CA ALA A 227 12.73 -12.45 4.81
C ALA A 227 13.58 -13.66 4.36
N ALA A 228 14.82 -13.42 3.94
CA ALA A 228 15.80 -14.46 3.65
C ALA A 228 16.40 -15.12 4.91
N SER A 229 15.99 -14.71 6.12
CA SER A 229 16.51 -15.23 7.39
C SER A 229 18.03 -15.09 7.53
N VAL A 230 18.62 -14.05 6.91
CA VAL A 230 20.04 -13.73 7.05
C VAL A 230 20.35 -13.42 8.51
N PRO A 231 21.43 -13.94 9.12
CA PRO A 231 21.76 -13.64 10.51
C PRO A 231 21.95 -12.14 10.77
N GLU A 232 21.48 -11.60 11.89
CA GLU A 232 21.52 -10.15 12.18
C GLU A 232 22.92 -9.53 12.04
N ALA A 233 23.98 -10.23 12.47
CA ALA A 233 25.34 -9.76 12.31
C ALA A 233 25.71 -9.57 10.82
N THR A 234 25.38 -10.55 9.99
CA THR A 234 25.56 -10.47 8.53
C THR A 234 24.68 -9.39 7.91
N GLN A 235 23.46 -9.19 8.40
CA GLN A 235 22.63 -8.07 7.94
C GLN A 235 23.35 -6.75 8.19
N ARG A 236 23.87 -6.52 9.41
CA ARG A 236 24.63 -5.30 9.76
C ARG A 236 25.86 -5.09 8.89
N ASP A 237 26.59 -6.16 8.59
CA ASP A 237 27.78 -6.10 7.72
C ASP A 237 27.43 -5.75 6.26
N LEU A 238 26.23 -6.12 5.79
CA LEU A 238 25.77 -5.86 4.41
C LEU A 238 25.11 -4.49 4.21
N ILE A 239 24.59 -3.85 5.27
CA ILE A 239 23.90 -2.56 5.19
C ILE A 239 24.72 -1.49 4.47
N TRP A 240 25.94 -1.25 4.94
CA TRP A 240 26.80 -0.20 4.40
C TRP A 240 27.16 -0.46 2.93
N PRO A 241 27.61 -1.68 2.56
CA PRO A 241 27.79 -2.05 1.16
C PRO A 241 26.55 -1.84 0.29
N ILE A 242 25.36 -2.22 0.78
CA ILE A 242 24.09 -2.01 0.08
C ILE A 242 23.84 -0.51 -0.13
N ARG A 243 23.92 0.29 0.94
CA ARG A 243 23.67 1.73 0.88
C ARG A 243 24.65 2.42 -0.07
N LYS A 244 25.93 2.06 0.00
CA LYS A 244 26.97 2.57 -0.90
C LYS A 244 26.64 2.23 -2.35
N ALA A 245 26.32 0.97 -2.63
CA ALA A 245 25.96 0.52 -3.98
C ALA A 245 24.70 1.25 -4.51
N LEU A 246 23.69 1.50 -3.67
CA LEU A 246 22.51 2.28 -4.07
C LEU A 246 22.81 3.76 -4.33
N LEU A 247 23.84 4.33 -3.70
CA LEU A 247 24.30 5.70 -3.93
C LEU A 247 25.19 5.83 -5.19
N ASP A 248 25.81 4.74 -5.62
CA ASP A 248 26.70 4.73 -6.78
C ASP A 248 25.90 4.94 -8.09
N LYS A 249 26.42 5.84 -8.94
CA LYS A 249 25.74 6.29 -10.17
C LYS A 249 25.50 5.17 -11.19
N GLU A 250 26.32 4.12 -11.17
CA GLU A 250 26.21 2.98 -12.09
C GLU A 250 25.00 2.09 -11.81
N ILE A 251 24.46 2.14 -10.58
CA ILE A 251 23.22 1.44 -10.23
C ILE A 251 22.01 2.34 -10.46
N THR A 252 22.17 3.67 -10.45
CA THR A 252 21.07 4.64 -10.56
C THR A 252 20.77 5.13 -11.99
N ALA A 253 21.67 4.89 -12.94
CA ALA A 253 21.44 5.10 -14.38
C ALA A 253 20.75 3.88 -15.04
#